data_AF-A0A2N2CND8-F1
#
_entry.id   AF-A0A2N2CND8-F1
#
_cell.length_a   1.000
_cell.length_b   1.000
_cell.length_c   1.000
_cell.angle_alpha   90.00
_cell.angle_beta   90.00
_cell.angle_gamma   90.00
#
_symmetry.space_group_name_H-M   'P 1'
#
loop_
_entity.id
_entity.type
_entity.pdbx_description
1 polymer ?
#
loop_
_entity_poly.entity_id
_entity_poly.type
_entity_poly.pdbx_seq_one_letter_code
_entity_poly.pdbx_strand_id
1 'polypeptide(L)' 'MSNDFEKAFGDFLDRREYDQAENALFAMVRISFLAGWKAAGGNPPQPQKIFQLMHKEDTNPDAIETDIKE' A
#
# COMPACT_ATOMS: atom_id res chain seq x y z
N MET A 1 -38.66 -12.96 10.23
CA MET A 1 -37.40 -13.50 10.75
C MET A 1 -36.32 -12.49 10.42
N SER A 2 -35.84 -11.76 11.42
CA SER A 2 -34.66 -10.90 11.25
C SER A 2 -33.49 -11.83 10.92
N ASN A 3 -32.78 -11.55 9.82
CA ASN A 3 -31.65 -12.37 9.41
C ASN A 3 -30.41 -11.93 10.21
N ASP A 4 -30.42 -12.23 11.52
CA ASP A 4 -29.40 -11.80 12.47
C ASP A 4 -28.00 -12.30 12.06
N PHE A 5 -27.94 -13.43 11.33
CA PHE A 5 -26.71 -13.93 10.73
C PHE A 5 -26.16 -12.97 9.67
N GLU A 6 -26.95 -12.59 8.66
CA GLU A 6 -26.49 -11.67 7.60
C GLU A 6 -26.10 -10.30 8.17
N LYS A 7 -26.81 -9.84 9.20
CA LYS A 7 -26.43 -8.62 9.91
C LYS A 7 -25.07 -8.78 10.61
N ALA A 8 -24.88 -9.84 11.39
CA ALA A 8 -23.61 -10.08 12.09
C ALA A 8 -22.44 -10.31 11.13
N PHE A 9 -22.71 -10.91 9.97
CA PHE A 9 -21.72 -11.07 8.90
C PHE A 9 -21.38 -9.73 8.25
N GLY A 10 -22.36 -8.90 7.90
CA GLY A 10 -22.14 -7.53 7.42
C GLY A 10 -21.33 -6.69 8.42
N ASP A 11 -21.73 -6.70 9.69
CA ASP A 11 -21.02 -6.02 10.79
C ASP A 11 -19.58 -6.54 11.00
N PHE A 12 -19.25 -7.73 10.47
CA PHE A 12 -17.89 -8.28 10.47
C PHE A 12 -17.08 -7.81 9.26
N LEU A 13 -17.68 -7.75 8.07
CA LEU A 13 -17.04 -7.25 6.85
C LEU A 13 -16.66 -5.77 6.98
N ASP A 14 -17.50 -4.97 7.64
CA ASP A 14 -17.26 -3.52 7.82
C ASP A 14 -16.11 -3.21 8.80
N ARG A 15 -15.46 -4.21 9.38
CA ARG A 15 -14.37 -4.03 10.33
C ARG A 15 -13.05 -3.82 9.61
N ARG A 16 -12.26 -2.88 10.10
CA ARG A 16 -10.90 -2.60 9.60
C ARG A 16 -9.97 -3.82 9.67
N GLU A 17 -10.20 -4.74 10.60
CA GLU A 17 -9.47 -5.99 10.70
C GLU A 17 -9.72 -6.90 9.50
N TYR A 18 -10.95 -6.91 8.97
CA TYR A 18 -11.29 -7.66 7.77
C TYR A 18 -10.60 -7.07 6.54
N ASP A 19 -10.64 -5.74 6.37
CA ASP A 19 -9.92 -5.05 5.28
C ASP A 19 -8.42 -5.39 5.27
N GLN A 20 -7.80 -5.45 6.46
CA GLN A 20 -6.39 -5.81 6.61
C GLN A 20 -6.13 -7.27 6.25
N ALA A 21 -7.00 -8.18 6.70
CA ALA A 21 -6.90 -9.60 6.39
C ALA A 21 -7.07 -9.85 4.88
N GLU A 22 -8.04 -9.19 4.24
CA GLU A 22 -8.28 -9.29 2.80
C GLU A 22 -7.08 -8.75 2.00
N ASN A 23 -6.53 -7.60 2.38
CA ASN A 23 -5.33 -7.04 1.74
C ASN A 23 -4.13 -8.00 1.87
N ALA A 24 -3.90 -8.57 3.05
CA ALA A 24 -2.83 -9.55 3.26
C ALA A 24 -3.03 -10.78 2.36
N LEU A 25 -4.26 -11.31 2.29
CA LEU A 25 -4.61 -12.44 1.42
C LEU A 25 -4.35 -12.12 -0.05
N PHE A 26 -4.80 -10.95 -0.52
CA PHE A 26 -4.56 -10.48 -1.88
C PHE A 26 -3.06 -10.38 -2.19
N ALA A 27 -2.28 -9.80 -1.28
CA ALA A 27 -0.83 -9.69 -1.43
C ALA A 27 -0.16 -11.07 -1.55
N MET A 28 -0.54 -12.04 -0.71
CA MET A 28 -0.01 -13.40 -0.77
C MET A 28 -0.30 -14.09 -2.10
N VAL A 29 -1.54 -13.98 -2.60
CA VAL A 29 -1.93 -14.54 -3.91
C VAL A 29 -1.13 -13.89 -5.03
N ARG A 30 -0.99 -12.56 -5.01
CA ARG A 30 -0.22 -11.82 -6.02
C ARG A 30 1.26 -12.20 -6.01
N ILE A 31 1.86 -12.37 -4.83
CA ILE A 31 3.27 -12.80 -4.69
C ILE A 31 3.44 -14.22 -5.25
N SER A 32 2.53 -15.14 -4.89
CA SER A 32 2.56 -16.53 -5.37
C SER A 32 2.44 -16.60 -6.89
N PHE A 33 1.52 -15.83 -7.47
CA PHE A 33 1.35 -15.74 -8.92
C PHE A 33 2.59 -15.18 -9.60
N LEU A 34 3.16 -14.10 -9.06
CA LEU A 34 4.38 -13.49 -9.59
C LEU A 34 5.56 -14.48 -9.59
N ALA A 35 5.69 -15.28 -8.53
CA ALA A 35 6.70 -16.33 -8.44
C ALA A 35 6.49 -17.41 -9.53
N GLY A 36 5.25 -17.87 -9.71
CA GLY A 36 4.89 -18.83 -10.77
C GLY A 36 5.13 -18.26 -12.17
N TRP A 37 4.77 -17.01 -12.42
CA TRP A 37 5.01 -16.31 -13.68
C TRP A 37 6.51 -16.25 -14.02
N LYS A 38 7.34 -15.89 -13.02
CA LYS A 38 8.80 -15.89 -13.17
C LYS A 38 9.34 -17.29 -13.44
N ALA A 39 8.83 -18.31 -12.76
CA ALA A 39 9.25 -19.70 -12.97
C ALA A 39 8.90 -20.23 -14.37
N ALA A 40 7.80 -19.76 -14.96
CA ALA A 40 7.41 -20.05 -16.34
C ALA A 40 8.23 -19.30 -17.41
N GLY A 41 9.22 -18.50 -17.01
CA GLY A 41 10.04 -17.68 -17.91
C GLY A 41 9.43 -16.32 -18.27
N GLY A 42 8.33 -15.93 -17.62
CA GLY A 42 7.71 -14.63 -17.79
C GLY A 42 8.53 -13.52 -17.12
N ASN A 43 8.63 -12.36 -17.78
CA ASN A 43 9.24 -11.19 -17.18
C ASN A 43 8.29 -10.56 -16.15
N PRO A 44 8.73 -10.34 -14.90
CA PRO A 44 7.90 -9.67 -13.90
C PRO A 44 7.67 -8.20 -14.29
N PRO A 45 6.50 -7.61 -13.93
CA PRO A 45 6.29 -6.18 -14.08
C PRO A 45 7.37 -5.41 -13.29
N GLN A 46 7.86 -4.30 -13.86
CA GLN A 46 8.81 -3.46 -13.16
C GLN A 46 8.19 -2.94 -11.85
N PRO A 47 8.94 -2.90 -10.74
CA PRO A 47 8.48 -2.26 -9.52
C PRO A 47 8.11 -0.81 -9.82
N GLN A 48 6.82 -0.47 -9.70
CA GLN A 48 6.38 0.92 -9.84
C GLN A 48 6.92 1.71 -8.64
N LYS A 49 7.84 2.65 -8.90
CA LYS A 49 8.28 3.60 -7.88
C LYS A 49 7.13 4.56 -7.61
N ILE A 50 6.46 4.41 -6.47
CA ILE A 50 5.30 5.24 -6.08
C ILE A 50 5.75 6.69 -5.80
N PHE A 51 6.99 6.86 -5.34
CA PHE A 51 7.62 8.16 -5.15
C PHE A 51 9.13 8.02 -5.36
N GLN A 52 9.72 9.08 -5.91
CA GLN A 52 11.17 9.24 -6.02
C GLN A 52 11.57 10.44 -5.19
N LEU A 53 12.43 10.22 -4.18
CA LEU A 53 13.04 11.29 -3.42
C LEU A 53 14.04 12.02 -4.33
N MET A 54 13.70 13.26 -4.66
CA MET A 54 14.60 14.18 -5.35
C MET A 54 15.42 14.90 -4.28
N HIS A 55 16.75 14.86 -4.38
CA HIS A 55 17.58 15.77 -3.59
C HIS A 55 17.35 17.17 -4.14
N LYS A 56 17.08 18.12 -3.24
CA LYS A 56 17.00 19.54 -3.59
C LYS A 56 18.40 19.94 -4.06
N GLU A 57 18.57 20.24 -5.36
CA GLU A 57 19.83 20.82 -5.84
C GLU A 57 20.12 22.09 -5.03
N ASP A 58 21.40 22.27 -4.68
CA ASP A 58 21.96 23.22 -3.72
C ASP A 58 21.09 24.46 -3.51
N THR A 59 20.15 24.37 -2.57
CA THR A 59 19.42 25.55 -2.17
C THR A 59 20.27 26.26 -1.16
N ASN A 60 20.69 27.47 -1.53
CA ASN A 60 21.34 28.40 -0.62
C ASN A 60 20.58 28.39 0.73
N PRO A 61 21.22 28.00 1.85
CA PRO A 61 20.56 27.93 3.16
C PRO A 61 19.94 29.27 3.57
N ASP A 62 20.45 30.39 3.04
CA ASP A 62 19.93 31.74 3.27
C ASP A 62 18.61 32.05 2.52
N ALA A 63 18.23 31.22 1.54
CA ALA A 63 16.98 31.37 0.80
C ALA A 63 15.80 30.66 1.48
N ILE A 64 16.05 29.96 2.58
CA ILE A 64 15.00 29.36 3.39
C ILE A 64 14.62 30.43 4.42
N GLU A 65 13.50 31.11 4.18
CA GLU A 65 12.95 32.06 5.15
C GLU A 65 12.65 31.30 6.46
N THR A 66 13.40 31.62 7.52
CA THR A 66 13.22 31.02 8.84
C THR A 66 12.63 32.06 9.79
N ASP A 67 11.62 31.66 10.55
CA ASP A 67 10.95 32.52 11.55
C ASP A 67 11.75 32.64 12.87
N ILE A 68 12.99 32.15 12.88
CA ILE A 68 13.85 32.19 14.07
C ILE A 68 14.49 33.58 14.13
N LYS A 69 13.85 34.49 14.87
CA LYS A 69 14.42 35.81 15.21
C LYS A 69 15.51 35.63 16.26
N GLU A 70 16.71 36.16 15.97
CA GLU A 70 17.78 36.35 16.95
C GLU A 70 17.34 37.19 18.15
#